data_AF-A0A957HBS2-F1
#
_entry.id   AF-A0A957HBS2-F1
#
_cell.length_a   1.000
_cell.length_b   1.000
_cell.length_c   1.000
_cell.angle_alpha   90.00
_cell.angle_beta   90.00
_cell.angle_gamma   90.00
#
_symmetry.space_group_name_H-M   'P 1'
#
loop_
_entity.id
_entity.type
_entity.pdbx_description
1 polymer ?
#
loop_
_entity_poly.entity_id
_entity_poly.type
_entity_poly.pdbx_seq_one_letter_code
_entity_poly.pdbx_strand_id
1 'polypeptide(L)'
;MALAQPQLTPASRINTRPVTLAVIVGNRGFFPDHLALSGRRTILELLEKAGIRAIITDENATNVGAIETTAEARLCADLFRKHR
;
A
#
# COMPACT_ATOMS: atom_id res chain seq x y z
N MET A 1 25.65 -8.12 -14.48
CA MET A 1 24.60 -9.15 -14.29
C MET A 1 23.30 -8.43 -13.98
N ALA A 2 22.41 -8.29 -14.96
CA ALA A 2 21.07 -7.76 -14.72
C ALA A 2 20.24 -8.88 -14.07
N LEU A 3 19.74 -8.63 -12.85
CA LEU A 3 18.76 -9.52 -12.23
C LEU A 3 17.53 -9.54 -13.15
N ALA A 4 17.12 -10.73 -13.58
CA ALA A 4 15.88 -10.89 -14.34
C ALA A 4 14.74 -10.30 -13.51
N GLN A 5 14.09 -9.26 -14.03
CA GLN A 5 12.93 -8.68 -13.36
C GLN A 5 11.83 -9.74 -13.34
N PRO A 6 11.19 -10.01 -12.18
CA PRO A 6 10.13 -11.00 -12.10
C PRO A 6 8.98 -10.57 -13.04
N GLN A 7 8.57 -11.48 -13.92
CA GLN A 7 7.39 -11.24 -14.77
C GLN A 7 6.15 -11.19 -13.87
N LEU A 8 5.59 -9.99 -13.72
CA LEU A 8 4.34 -9.78 -12.99
C LEU A 8 3.20 -10.49 -13.72
N THR A 9 2.68 -11.54 -13.11
CA THR A 9 1.47 -12.21 -13.60
C THR A 9 0.26 -11.40 -13.13
N PRO A 10 -0.63 -10.94 -14.02
CA PRO A 10 -1.82 -10.21 -13.62
C PRO A 10 -2.71 -11.07 -12.72
N ALA A 11 -3.16 -10.51 -11.58
CA ALA A 11 -4.09 -11.16 -10.66
C ALA A 11 -5.42 -11.54 -11.32
N SER A 12 -5.77 -10.88 -12.42
CA SER A 12 -6.92 -11.22 -13.27
C SER A 12 -6.83 -12.61 -13.91
N ARG A 13 -5.66 -13.26 -13.93
CA ARG A 13 -5.52 -14.66 -14.36
C ARG A 13 -5.87 -15.68 -13.28
N ILE A 14 -5.98 -15.24 -12.02
CA ILE A 14 -6.23 -16.12 -10.86
C ILE A 14 -7.71 -16.09 -10.45
N ASN A 15 -8.42 -14.97 -10.67
CA ASN A 15 -9.80 -14.83 -10.21
C ASN A 15 -10.65 -13.97 -11.18
N THR A 16 -11.95 -14.23 -11.26
CA THR A 16 -12.93 -13.47 -12.07
C THR A 16 -13.27 -12.10 -11.47
N ARG A 17 -13.02 -11.89 -10.17
CA ARG A 17 -13.14 -10.58 -9.51
C ARG A 17 -11.76 -9.96 -9.27
N PRO A 18 -11.61 -8.65 -9.45
CA PRO A 18 -10.36 -7.96 -9.15
C PRO A 18 -10.02 -8.13 -7.67
N VAL A 19 -8.82 -8.66 -7.40
CA VAL A 19 -8.30 -8.82 -6.04
C VAL A 19 -8.14 -7.44 -5.42
N THR A 20 -8.65 -7.26 -4.22
CA THR A 20 -8.51 -6.03 -3.45
C THR A 20 -7.68 -6.30 -2.20
N LEU A 21 -6.60 -5.53 -1.99
CA LEU A 21 -5.71 -5.65 -0.84
C LEU A 21 -5.73 -4.38 -0.01
N ALA A 22 -5.84 -4.55 1.31
CA ALA A 22 -5.55 -3.49 2.26
C ALA A 22 -4.03 -3.37 2.43
N VAL A 23 -3.49 -2.16 2.26
CA VAL A 23 -2.06 -1.87 2.37
C VAL A 23 -1.84 -0.91 3.52
N ILE A 24 -0.90 -1.25 4.40
CA ILE A 24 -0.49 -0.40 5.52
C ILE A 24 0.99 -0.08 5.33
N VAL A 25 1.31 1.21 5.30
CA VAL A 25 2.68 1.70 5.36
C VAL A 25 2.93 2.13 6.80
N GLY A 26 3.93 1.56 7.44
CA GLY A 26 4.36 1.98 8.77
C GLY A 26 5.61 2.84 8.69
N ASN A 27 5.73 3.81 9.59
CA ASN A 27 6.97 4.54 9.81
C ASN A 27 7.25 4.61 11.32
N ARG A 28 8.46 5.04 11.69
CA ARG A 28 8.79 5.41 13.08
C ARG A 28 9.46 6.77 13.01
N GLY A 29 9.17 7.67 13.94
CA GLY A 29 9.66 9.06 13.90
C GLY A 29 11.19 9.27 13.87
N PHE A 30 12.00 8.21 13.99
CA PHE A 30 13.45 8.27 13.73
C PHE A 30 13.82 8.09 12.24
N PHE A 31 12.95 7.48 11.45
CA PHE A 31 13.18 7.17 10.05
C PHE A 31 12.71 8.31 9.14
N PRO A 32 13.45 8.65 8.08
CA PRO A 32 13.06 9.70 7.16
C PRO A 32 11.75 9.39 6.40
N ASP A 33 10.81 10.34 6.43
CA ASP A 33 9.48 10.22 5.81
C ASP A 33 9.53 9.93 4.31
N HIS A 34 10.54 10.45 3.61
CA HIS A 34 10.71 10.23 2.17
C HIS A 34 10.93 8.75 1.82
N LEU A 35 11.42 7.92 2.75
CA LEU A 35 11.54 6.48 2.55
C LEU A 35 10.18 5.79 2.60
N ALA A 36 9.31 6.20 3.53
CA ALA A 36 7.94 5.72 3.58
C ALA A 36 7.15 6.15 2.33
N LEU A 37 7.33 7.40 1.88
CA LEU A 37 6.71 7.91 0.66
C LEU A 37 7.17 7.16 -0.60
N SER A 38 8.48 6.95 -0.75
CA SER A 38 9.02 6.24 -1.92
C SER A 38 8.60 4.77 -1.93
N GLY A 39 8.69 4.08 -0.78
CA GLY A 39 8.22 2.70 -0.65
C GLY A 39 6.73 2.53 -0.94
N ARG A 40 5.90 3.43 -0.42
CA ARG A 40 4.45 3.51 -0.73
C ARG A 40 4.20 3.57 -2.23
N ARG A 41 4.87 4.50 -2.94
CA ARG A 41 4.70 4.67 -4.40
C ARG A 41 5.08 3.42 -5.15
N THR A 42 6.22 2.82 -4.83
CA THR A 42 6.67 1.56 -5.45
C THR A 42 5.66 0.43 -5.25
N ILE A 43 5.11 0.28 -4.05
CA ILE A 43 4.10 -0.75 -3.76
C ILE A 43 2.84 -0.51 -4.58
N LEU A 44 2.32 0.73 -4.62
CA LEU A 44 1.10 1.05 -5.36
C LEU A 44 1.26 0.81 -6.87
N GLU A 45 2.38 1.22 -7.46
CA GLU A 45 2.68 0.96 -8.87
C GLU A 45 2.73 -0.54 -9.20
N LEU A 46 3.33 -1.35 -8.31
CA LEU A 46 3.43 -2.79 -8.50
C LEU A 46 2.06 -3.47 -8.40
N LEU A 47 1.23 -3.07 -7.43
CA LEU A 47 -0.12 -3.60 -7.26
C LEU A 47 -1.00 -3.23 -8.45
N GLU A 48 -0.91 -1.99 -8.94
CA GLU A 48 -1.63 -1.54 -10.13
C GLU A 48 -1.22 -2.35 -11.37
N LYS A 49 0.09 -2.52 -11.60
CA LYS A 49 0.62 -3.35 -12.70
C LYS A 49 0.18 -4.81 -12.58
N ALA A 50 -0.01 -5.31 -11.36
CA ALA A 50 -0.55 -6.64 -11.10
C ALA A 50 -2.08 -6.73 -11.28
N GLY A 51 -2.78 -5.62 -11.54
CA GLY A 51 -4.25 -5.60 -11.62
C GLY A 51 -4.93 -5.78 -10.26
N ILE A 52 -4.25 -5.41 -9.18
CA ILE A 52 -4.74 -5.50 -7.80
C ILE A 52 -5.20 -4.10 -7.36
N ARG A 53 -6.42 -4.01 -6.85
CA ARG A 53 -6.93 -2.79 -6.22
C ARG A 53 -6.32 -2.64 -4.83
N ALA A 54 -5.60 -1.56 -4.58
CA ALA A 54 -5.08 -1.26 -3.25
C ALA A 54 -6.01 -0.31 -2.50
N ILE A 55 -6.30 -0.62 -1.23
CA ILE A 55 -6.95 0.27 -0.27
C ILE A 55 -5.90 0.67 0.76
N ILE A 56 -5.60 1.95 0.88
CA ILE A 56 -4.51 2.49 1.69
C ILE A 56 -4.92 3.83 2.30
N THR A 57 -4.40 4.16 3.48
CA THR A 57 -4.58 5.47 4.13
C THR A 57 -4.13 6.60 3.20
N ASP A 58 -4.88 7.71 3.11
CA ASP A 58 -4.50 8.85 2.26
C ASP A 58 -3.12 9.41 2.64
N GLU A 59 -2.37 9.90 1.65
CA GLU A 59 -1.04 10.50 1.88
C GLU A 59 -1.08 11.71 2.83
N ASN A 60 -2.19 12.47 2.82
CA ASN A 60 -2.37 13.66 3.66
C ASN A 60 -3.10 13.38 4.97
N ALA A 61 -3.59 12.15 5.20
CA ALA A 61 -4.30 11.82 6.43
C ALA A 61 -3.34 11.66 7.64
N THR A 62 -2.07 11.37 7.38
CA THR A 62 -1.00 11.21 8.38
C THR A 62 0.34 11.67 7.78
N ASN A 63 1.47 11.39 8.44
CA ASN A 63 2.80 11.63 7.85
C ASN A 63 3.01 10.76 6.60
N VAL A 64 2.89 11.35 5.41
CA VAL A 64 2.95 10.69 4.09
C VAL A 64 2.05 9.45 3.95
N GLY A 65 0.95 9.43 4.70
CA GLY A 65 0.01 8.31 4.79
C GLY A 65 0.58 7.07 5.49
N ALA A 66 1.69 7.21 6.23
CA ALA A 66 2.26 6.18 7.08
C ALA A 66 1.64 6.18 8.48
N ILE A 67 1.60 5.03 9.12
CA ILE A 67 1.05 4.84 10.46
C ILE A 67 2.20 4.77 11.46
N GLU A 68 2.22 5.69 12.41
CA GLU A 68 3.25 5.81 13.46
C GLU A 68 2.66 5.68 14.87
N THR A 69 1.38 6.01 15.03
CA THR A 69 0.68 6.05 16.32
C THR A 69 -0.56 5.15 16.35
N THR A 70 -1.01 4.80 17.55
CA THR A 70 -2.26 4.04 17.74
C THR A 70 -3.50 4.81 17.27
N ALA A 71 -3.48 6.13 17.30
CA ALA A 71 -4.59 6.95 16.81
C ALA A 71 -4.72 6.84 15.28
N GLU A 72 -3.60 6.90 14.56
CA GLU A 72 -3.55 6.72 13.11
C GLU A 72 -3.93 5.28 12.71
N ALA A 73 -3.54 4.28 13.51
CA ALA A 73 -3.95 2.89 13.29
C ALA A 73 -5.48 2.72 13.37
N ARG A 74 -6.16 3.46 14.24
CA ARG A 74 -7.64 3.46 14.32
C ARG A 74 -8.26 4.12 13.08
N LEU A 75 -7.71 5.25 12.63
CA LEU A 75 -8.13 5.90 11.39
C LEU A 75 -8.00 4.95 10.18
N CYS A 76 -6.87 4.25 10.07
CA CYS A 76 -6.64 3.25 9.04
C CYS A 76 -7.65 2.08 9.12
N ALA A 77 -7.91 1.58 10.33
CA ALA A 77 -8.89 0.52 10.55
C ALA A 77 -10.32 0.96 10.16
N ASP A 78 -10.71 2.21 10.45
CA ASP A 78 -12.01 2.75 10.07
C ASP A 78 -12.13 2.93 8.55
N LEU A 79 -11.04 3.30 7.87
CA LEU A 79 -10.98 3.30 6.41
C LEU A 79 -11.22 1.88 5.87
N PHE A 80 -10.54 0.86 6.38
CA PHE A 80 -10.75 -0.52 5.92
C PHE A 80 -12.15 -1.06 6.22
N ARG A 81 -12.77 -0.67 7.34
CA ARG A 81 -14.16 -1.04 7.65
C ARG A 81 -15.16 -0.53 6.61
N LYS A 82 -14.91 0.64 6.00
CA LYS A 82 -15.75 1.20 4.93
C LYS A 82 -15.67 0.41 3.61
N HIS A 83 -14.64 -0.41 3.44
CA HIS A 83 -14.35 -1.17 2.21
C HIS A 83 -14.49 -2.69 2.40
N ARG A 84 -15.21 -3.13 3.44
CA ARG A 84 -15.45 -4.56 3.74
C ARG A 84 -16.50 -5.19 2.82
#